data_AF-A0A2S9HGM6-F1
#
_entry.id   AF-A0A2S9HGM6-F1
#
_cell.length_a   1.000
_cell.length_b   1.000
_cell.length_c   1.000
_cell.angle_alpha   90.00
_cell.angle_beta   90.00
_cell.angle_gamma   90.00
#
_symmetry.space_group_name_H-M   'P 1'
#
loop_
_entity.id
_entity.type
_entity.pdbx_description
1 polymer ?
#
loop_
_entity_poly.entity_id
_entity_poly.type
_entity_poly.pdbx_seq_one_letter_code
_entity_poly.pdbx_strand_id
1 'polypeptide(L)' 'MFKDKKMIRFGLWLFVSLSVIQFTIGCVKGYYKASTGNELLISETWKTVLLDAPEGILVILGAIALYQFTKKAPEKTASM' A
#
# COMPACT_ATOMS: atom_id res chain seq x y z
N MET A 1 11.72 1.38 -19.01
CA MET A 1 10.75 0.27 -19.12
C MET A 1 10.87 -0.57 -17.86
N PHE A 2 9.84 -0.57 -16.99
CA PHE A 2 9.89 -1.34 -15.75
C PHE A 2 10.14 -2.81 -16.06
N LYS A 3 11.33 -3.32 -15.67
CA LYS A 3 11.71 -4.72 -15.87
C LYS A 3 10.81 -5.67 -15.07
N ASP A 4 10.28 -5.20 -13.94
CA ASP A 4 9.55 -6.01 -12.99
C ASP A 4 8.03 -5.76 -13.01
N LYS A 5 7.39 -6.09 -14.14
CA LYS A 5 5.92 -6.05 -14.30
C LYS A 5 5.17 -6.80 -13.17
N LYS A 6 5.83 -7.79 -12.57
CA LYS A 6 5.36 -8.56 -11.42
C LYS A 6 5.28 -7.73 -10.13
N MET A 7 6.24 -6.83 -9.90
CA MET A 7 6.30 -5.97 -8.71
C MET A 7 5.21 -4.89 -8.75
N ILE A 8 4.97 -4.27 -9.92
CA ILE A 8 3.87 -3.31 -10.12
C ILE A 8 2.52 -3.99 -9.88
N ARG A 9 2.33 -5.19 -10.43
CA ARG A 9 1.09 -5.95 -10.24
C ARG A 9 0.87 -6.31 -8.77
N PHE A 10 1.93 -6.69 -8.06
CA PHE A 10 1.86 -6.97 -6.63
C PHE A 10 1.52 -5.73 -5.81
N GLY A 11 2.18 -4.60 -6.06
CA GLY A 11 1.88 -3.33 -5.39
C GLY A 11 0.43 -2.87 -5.64
N LEU A 12 -0.05 -2.98 -6.88
CA LEU A 12 -1.45 -2.65 -7.20
C LEU A 12 -2.44 -3.57 -6.47
N TRP A 13 -2.17 -4.88 -6.45
CA TRP A 13 -3.01 -5.85 -5.75
C TRP A 13 -3.05 -5.58 -4.24
N LEU A 14 -1.90 -5.28 -3.63
CA LEU A 14 -1.78 -4.92 -2.22
C LEU A 14 -2.56 -3.63 -1.91
N PHE A 15 -2.45 -2.62 -2.76
CA PHE A 15 -3.17 -1.35 -2.62
C PHE A 15 -4.69 -1.51 -2.68
N VAL A 16 -5.19 -2.27 -3.66
CA VAL A 16 -6.63 -2.55 -3.77
C VAL A 16 -7.13 -3.32 -2.55
N SER A 17 -6.37 -4.31 -2.09
CA SER A 17 -6.72 -5.09 -0.89
C SER A 17 -6.81 -4.21 0.36
N LEU A 18 -5.86 -3.29 0.55
CA LEU A 18 -5.87 -2.35 1.67
C LEU A 18 -7.04 -1.38 1.61
N SER A 19 -7.37 -0.88 0.42
CA SER A 19 -8.52 0.00 0.20
C SER A 19 -9.82 -0.68 0.63
N VAL A 20 -9.99 -1.96 0.28
CA VAL A 20 -11.15 -2.75 0.68
C VAL A 20 -11.18 -2.95 2.20
N ILE A 21 -10.06 -3.28 2.84
CA ILE A 21 -10.00 -3.49 4.29
C ILE A 21 -10.33 -2.19 5.04
N GLN A 22 -9.75 -1.05 4.64
CA GLN A 22 -10.07 0.26 5.24
C GLN A 22 -11.55 0.60 5.08
N PHE A 23 -12.10 0.38 3.88
CA PHE A 23 -13.51 0.63 3.60
C PHE A 23 -14.42 -0.24 4.48
N THR A 24 -14.15 -1.55 4.57
CA THR A 24 -14.92 -2.47 5.41
C THR A 24 -14.84 -2.09 6.88
N ILE A 25 -13.66 -1.74 7.40
CA ILE A 25 -13.51 -1.23 8.77
C ILE A 25 -14.38 0.01 9.00
N GLY A 26 -14.35 0.96 8.06
CA GLY A 26 -15.19 2.16 8.12
C GLY A 26 -16.68 1.85 8.14
N CYS A 27 -17.14 0.95 7.26
CA CYS A 27 -18.53 0.50 7.22
C CYS A 27 -18.96 -0.17 8.53
N VAL A 28 -18.16 -1.09 9.06
CA VAL A 28 -18.47 -1.80 10.31
C VAL A 28 -18.50 -0.82 11.48
N LYS A 29 -17.54 0.11 11.56
CA LYS A 29 -17.51 1.14 12.61
C LYS A 29 -18.73 2.06 12.55
N GLY A 30 -19.11 2.49 11.34
CA GLY A 30 -20.30 3.32 11.11
C GLY A 30 -21.60 2.60 11.47
N TYR A 31 -21.74 1.35 11.03
CA TYR A 31 -22.88 0.50 11.37
C TYR A 31 -22.99 0.28 12.89
N TYR A 32 -21.90 -0.12 13.53
CA TYR A 32 -21.88 -0.36 14.98
C TYR A 32 -22.26 0.90 15.76
N LYS A 33 -21.75 2.06 15.36
CA LYS A 33 -22.10 3.35 15.97
C LYS A 33 -23.58 3.71 15.78
N ALA A 34 -24.13 3.46 14.59
CA ALA A 34 -25.55 3.69 14.31
C ALA A 34 -26.46 2.75 15.11
N SER A 35 -26.05 1.49 15.30
CA SER A 35 -26.86 0.48 15.99
C SER A 35 -26.78 0.52 17.51
N THR A 36 -25.62 0.89 18.07
CA THR A 36 -25.38 0.80 19.53
C THR A 36 -25.17 2.15 20.20
N GLY A 37 -24.98 3.23 19.42
CA GLY A 37 -24.57 4.54 19.94
C GLY A 37 -23.11 4.60 20.40
N ASN A 38 -22.42 3.46 20.49
CA ASN A 38 -21.04 3.35 20.95
C ASN A 38 -20.07 3.18 19.77
N GLU A 39 -18.81 3.54 19.99
CA GLU A 39 -17.78 3.44 18.96
C GLU A 39 -17.11 2.06 18.99
N LEU A 40 -16.99 1.41 17.82
CA LEU A 40 -16.30 0.12 17.73
C LEU A 40 -14.79 0.35 17.92
N LEU A 41 -14.23 -0.17 19.01
CA LEU A 41 -12.80 -0.11 19.29
C LEU A 41 -12.09 -1.30 18.66
N ILE A 42 -11.44 -1.05 17.54
CA ILE A 42 -10.45 -1.97 16.99
C ILE A 42 -9.15 -1.74 17.77
N SER A 43 -8.55 -2.80 18.32
CA SER A 43 -7.29 -2.65 19.05
C SER A 43 -6.22 -2.06 18.12
N GLU A 44 -5.36 -1.20 18.66
CA GLU A 44 -4.27 -0.61 17.88
C GLU A 44 -3.36 -1.66 17.23
N THR A 45 -3.14 -2.81 17.88
CA THR A 45 -2.36 -3.93 17.32
C THR A 45 -2.91 -4.41 15.98
N TRP A 46 -4.23 -4.60 15.88
CA TRP A 46 -4.89 -5.02 14.64
C TRP A 46 -4.85 -3.93 13.57
N LYS A 47 -4.98 -2.65 13.96
CA LYS A 47 -4.83 -1.52 13.03
C LYS A 47 -3.43 -1.50 12.42
N THR A 48 -2.40 -1.66 13.24
CA THR A 48 -1.01 -1.65 12.79
C THR A 48 -0.67 -2.84 11.91
N VAL A 49 -1.16 -4.04 12.25
CA VAL A 49 -0.92 -5.24 11.43
C VAL A 49 -1.67 -5.20 10.10
N LEU A 50 -2.93 -4.75 10.09
CA LEU A 50 -3.78 -4.80 8.91
C LEU A 50 -3.60 -3.61 7.96
N LEU A 51 -3.21 -2.44 8.47
CA LEU A 51 -3.16 -1.20 7.70
C LEU A 51 -1.75 -0.61 7.66
N ASP A 52 -1.19 -0.28 8.81
CA ASP A 52 0.05 0.51 8.88
C ASP A 52 1.26 -0.25 8.26
N ALA A 53 1.40 -1.55 8.57
CA ALA A 53 2.50 -2.36 8.04
C ALA A 53 2.41 -2.56 6.51
N PRO A 54 1.27 -2.97 5.93
CA PRO A 54 1.11 -3.03 4.47
C PRO A 54 1.24 -1.68 3.76
N GLU A 55 0.77 -0.60 4.35
CA GLU A 55 0.95 0.76 3.81
C GLU A 55 2.43 1.15 3.77
N GLY A 56 3.19 0.84 4.82
CA GLY A 56 4.64 1.01 4.82
C GLY A 56 5.35 0.24 3.71
N ILE A 57 4.92 -0.99 3.43
CA ILE A 57 5.45 -1.80 2.30
C ILE A 57 5.17 -1.10 0.97
N LEU A 58 3.97 -0.54 0.76
CA LEU A 58 3.65 0.22 -0.45
C LEU A 58 4.52 1.46 -0.62
N VAL A 59 4.79 2.20 0.45
CA VAL A 59 5.68 3.37 0.43
C VAL A 59 7.09 2.96 -0.03
N ILE A 60 7.63 1.87 0.51
CA ILE A 60 8.95 1.36 0.12
C ILE A 60 8.95 0.93 -1.36
N LEU A 61 7.92 0.21 -1.82
CA LEU A 61 7.78 -0.18 -3.23
C LEU A 61 7.69 1.04 -4.15
N GLY A 62 6.94 2.07 -3.76
CA GLY A 62 6.83 3.34 -4.47
C GLY A 62 8.18 4.06 -4.57
N ALA A 63 8.94 4.13 -3.47
CA ALA A 63 10.28 4.72 -3.44
C ALA A 63 11.27 3.98 -4.35
N ILE A 64 11.25 2.64 -4.34
CA ILE A 64 12.08 1.82 -5.25
C ILE A 64 11.70 2.09 -6.71
N ALA A 65 10.40 2.14 -7.02
CA ALA A 65 9.92 2.42 -8.36
C ALA A 65 10.34 3.81 -8.84
N LEU A 66 10.23 4.83 -7.98
CA LEU A 66 10.67 6.20 -8.26
C LEU A 66 12.18 6.25 -8.52
N TYR A 67 12.97 5.61 -7.66
CA TYR A 67 14.42 5.52 -7.81
C TYR A 67 14.82 4.88 -9.15
N GLN A 68 14.18 3.78 -9.54
CA GLN A 68 14.45 3.15 -10.83
C GLN A 68 14.05 4.04 -12.01
N PHE A 69 12.99 4.84 -11.87
CA PHE A 69 12.55 5.78 -12.91
C PHE A 69 13.51 6.96 -13.05
N THR A 70 13.99 7.52 -11.94
CA THR A 70 14.90 8.68 -11.92
C THR A 70 16.34 8.33 -12.23
N LYS A 71 16.74 7.07 -12.06
CA LYS A 71 18.08 6.61 -12.42
C LYS A 71 18.20 6.64 -13.95
N LYS A 72 18.90 7.66 -14.47
CA LYS A 72 19.33 7.69 -15.88
C LYS A 72 20.04 6.36 -16.18
N ALA A 73 19.70 5.74 -17.31
CA ALA A 73 20.46 4.60 -17.80
C ALA A 73 21.95 5.00 -17.78
N PRO A 74 22.87 4.16 -17.27
CA PRO A 74 24.28 4.45 -17.45
C PRO A 74 24.46 4.67 -18.94
N GLU A 75 24.94 5.86 -19.33
CA GLU A 75 25.38 6.09 -20.69
C GLU A 75 26.23 4.87 -21.03
N LYS A 76 25.78 4.12 -22.02
CA LYS A 76 26.61 3.11 -22.63
C LYS A 76 27.75 3.95 -23.19
N THR A 77 28.83 4.10 -22.44
CA THR A 77 30.12 4.50 -22.94
C THR A 77 30.43 3.45 -23.99
N ALA A 78 29.96 3.70 -25.21
CA ALA A 78 30.55 3.18 -26.40
C ALA A 78 31.99 3.68 -26.31
N SER A 79 32.85 2.79 -25.82
CA SER A 79 34.29 2.91 -25.95
C SER A 79 34.60 3.24 -27.41
N MET A 80 35.52 4.21 -27.57
CA MET A 80 36.28 4.60 -28.76
C MET A 80 36.13 3.74 -30.00
#